data_AF-A0A1V6MHA5-F1
#
_entry.id   AF-A0A1V6MHA5-F1
#
_cell.length_a   1.000
_cell.length_b   1.000
_cell.length_c   1.000
_cell.angle_alpha   90.00
_cell.angle_beta   90.00
_cell.angle_gamma   90.00
#
_symmetry.space_group_name_H-M   'P 1'
#
loop_
_entity.id
_entity.type
_entity.pdbx_description
1 polymer ?
#
loop_
_entity_poly.entity_id
_entity_poly.type
_entity_poly.pdbx_seq_one_letter_code
_entity_poly.pdbx_strand_id
1 'polypeptide(L)'
;MNVFALPHSIDNEIGPRRPGAIYQNTDGRFEVLALITDPAAAAQLLRRDSAHWAVIVRDTLRPDGQPYAVGSVWTTSDYLIRPARTAYAPAA
;
A
#
# COMPACT_ATOMS: atom_id res chain seq x y z
N MET A 1 -31.53 -13.53 1.67
CA MET A 1 -30.09 -13.87 1.64
C MET A 1 -29.34 -12.61 1.23
N ASN A 2 -28.84 -11.83 2.20
CA ASN A 2 -28.11 -10.59 1.92
C ASN A 2 -26.74 -10.71 2.59
N VAL A 3 -25.73 -11.09 1.81
CA VAL A 3 -24.33 -11.15 2.27
C VAL A 3 -23.80 -9.72 2.35
N PHE A 4 -24.05 -9.06 3.48
CA PHE A 4 -23.33 -7.83 3.81
C PHE A 4 -21.86 -8.22 3.96
N ALA A 5 -21.04 -7.79 3.01
CA ALA A 5 -19.60 -7.94 3.03
C ALA A 5 -19.10 -7.57 4.44
N LEU A 6 -18.35 -8.48 5.06
CA LEU A 6 -17.63 -8.20 6.30
C LEU A 6 -16.87 -6.88 6.10
N PRO A 7 -16.77 -6.00 7.12
CA PRO A 7 -15.92 -4.83 7.00
C PRO A 7 -14.52 -5.33 6.69
N HIS A 8 -14.09 -5.21 5.43
CA HIS A 8 -12.68 -5.36 5.09
C HIS A 8 -12.02 -4.17 5.78
N SER A 9 -11.48 -4.42 6.98
CA SER A 9 -10.73 -3.41 7.71
C SER A 9 -9.68 -2.86 6.76
N ILE A 10 -9.54 -1.53 6.71
CA ILE A 10 -8.57 -0.81 5.88
C ILE A 10 -7.17 -1.45 5.97
N ASP A 11 -6.80 -1.97 7.13
CA ASP A 11 -5.58 -2.74 7.35
C ASP A 11 -5.42 -3.96 6.41
N ASN A 12 -6.48 -4.76 6.24
CA ASN A 12 -6.50 -5.92 5.35
C ASN A 12 -6.46 -5.49 3.87
N GLU A 13 -7.07 -4.34 3.54
CA GLU A 13 -6.99 -3.80 2.19
C GLU A 13 -5.59 -3.28 1.85
N ILE A 14 -4.90 -2.66 2.81
CA ILE A 14 -3.52 -2.23 2.64
C ILE A 14 -2.58 -3.45 2.64
N GLY A 15 -2.88 -4.47 3.43
CA GLY A 15 -2.01 -5.62 3.64
C GLY A 15 -0.66 -5.22 4.27
N PRO A 16 0.44 -5.94 3.97
CA PRO A 16 1.75 -5.68 4.56
C PRO A 16 2.44 -4.41 4.04
N ARG A 17 1.77 -3.61 3.19
CA ARG A 17 2.33 -2.38 2.62
C ARG A 17 2.49 -1.32 3.70
N ARG A 18 3.72 -1.21 4.19
CA ARG A 18 4.18 -0.21 5.15
C ARG A 18 5.42 0.47 4.59
N PRO A 19 5.71 1.73 4.97
CA PRO A 19 6.90 2.44 4.48
C PRO A 19 8.18 1.59 4.61
N GLY A 20 8.95 1.48 3.53
CA GLY A 20 10.15 0.65 3.40
C GLY A 20 9.91 -0.80 2.94
N ALA A 21 8.65 -1.26 2.90
CA ALA A 21 8.30 -2.57 2.36
C ALA A 21 8.54 -2.59 0.84
N ILE A 22 9.01 -3.72 0.31
CA ILE A 22 9.06 -3.99 -1.12
C ILE A 22 8.10 -5.13 -1.42
N TYR A 23 7.21 -4.91 -2.37
CA TYR A 23 6.33 -5.95 -2.90
C TYR A 23 6.46 -6.03 -4.42
N GLN A 24 5.99 -7.13 -4.99
CA GLN A 24 5.91 -7.35 -6.42
C GLN A 24 4.56 -7.93 -6.77
N ASN A 25 4.04 -7.51 -7.91
CA ASN A 25 2.87 -8.11 -8.54
C ASN A 25 3.12 -8.17 -10.05
N THR A 26 2.07 -8.43 -10.83
CA THR A 26 2.15 -8.52 -12.30
C THR A 26 2.61 -7.23 -12.98
N ASP A 27 2.40 -6.07 -12.35
CA ASP A 27 2.73 -4.76 -12.93
C ASP A 27 4.19 -4.34 -12.69
N GLY A 28 4.85 -4.91 -11.67
CA GLY A 28 6.24 -4.58 -11.37
C GLY A 28 6.64 -4.84 -9.93
N ARG A 29 7.75 -4.20 -9.51
CA ARG A 29 8.29 -4.30 -8.15
C ARG A 29 8.37 -2.93 -7.51
N PHE A 30 7.69 -2.77 -6.40
CA PHE A 30 7.39 -1.48 -5.81
C PHE A 30 7.91 -1.39 -4.39
N GLU A 31 8.61 -0.31 -4.09
CA GLU A 31 8.94 0.09 -2.72
C GLU A 31 7.88 1.07 -2.22
N VAL A 32 7.29 0.77 -1.06
CA VAL A 32 6.35 1.67 -0.39
C VAL A 32 7.15 2.77 0.28
N LEU A 33 6.91 4.02 -0.13
CA LEU A 33 7.56 5.20 0.44
C LEU A 33 6.74 5.79 1.59
N ALA A 34 5.41 5.82 1.43
CA ALA A 34 4.51 6.39 2.42
C ALA A 34 3.15 5.67 2.41
N LEU A 35 2.47 5.69 3.56
CA LEU A 35 1.08 5.27 3.70
C LEU A 35 0.28 6.49 4.17
N ILE A 36 -0.78 6.82 3.42
CA ILE A 36 -1.71 7.91 3.70
C ILE A 36 -3.03 7.28 4.14
N THR A 37 -3.44 7.56 5.38
CA THR A 37 -4.72 7.07 5.96
C THR A 37 -5.71 8.20 6.22
N ASP A 38 -5.35 9.44 5.90
CA ASP A 38 -6.31 10.55 5.88
C ASP A 38 -7.16 10.45 4.59
N PRO A 39 -8.49 10.25 4.70
CA PRO A 39 -9.34 10.02 3.54
C PRO A 39 -9.37 11.21 2.57
N ALA A 40 -9.32 12.45 3.06
CA ALA A 40 -9.34 13.63 2.21
C ALA A 40 -8.06 13.75 1.38
N ALA A 41 -6.90 13.49 1.98
CA ALA A 41 -5.62 13.43 1.29
C ALA A 41 -5.55 12.27 0.30
N ALA A 42 -6.03 11.08 0.69
CA ALA A 42 -6.07 9.91 -0.19
C ALA A 42 -6.96 10.15 -1.41
N ALA A 43 -8.16 10.70 -1.21
CA ALA A 43 -9.09 11.04 -2.28
C ALA A 43 -8.50 12.05 -3.27
N GLN A 44 -7.78 13.06 -2.78
CA GLN A 44 -7.09 14.03 -3.62
C GLN A 44 -5.95 13.40 -4.44
N LEU A 45 -5.12 12.57 -3.80
CA LEU A 45 -3.98 11.89 -4.45
C LEU A 45 -4.44 10.92 -5.54
N LEU A 46 -5.50 10.16 -5.27
CA LEU A 46 -6.03 9.15 -6.19
C LEU A 46 -7.11 9.71 -7.14
N ARG A 47 -7.51 10.98 -6.96
CA ARG A 47 -8.60 11.64 -7.70
C ARG A 47 -9.90 10.82 -7.65
N ARG A 48 -10.22 10.27 -6.47
CA ARG A 48 -11.38 9.40 -6.24
C ARG A 48 -11.95 9.65 -4.84
N ASP A 49 -13.17 10.16 -4.75
CA ASP A 49 -13.83 10.50 -3.48
C ASP A 49 -14.04 9.30 -2.54
N SER A 50 -14.14 8.09 -3.08
CA SER A 50 -14.30 6.86 -2.28
C SER A 50 -12.97 6.28 -1.76
N ALA A 51 -11.83 6.94 -2.00
CA ALA A 51 -10.55 6.44 -1.52
C ALA A 51 -10.32 6.84 -0.06
N HIS A 52 -10.23 5.85 0.82
CA HIS A 52 -10.00 6.06 2.25
C HIS A 52 -8.52 6.04 2.65
N TRP A 53 -7.67 5.53 1.77
CA TRP A 53 -6.24 5.39 1.98
C TRP A 53 -5.51 5.38 0.64
N ALA A 54 -4.20 5.64 0.67
CA ALA A 54 -3.32 5.52 -0.48
C ALA A 54 -1.91 5.12 -0.02
N VAL A 55 -1.21 4.30 -0.80
CA VAL A 55 0.24 4.09 -0.64
C VAL A 55 0.98 4.83 -1.74
N ILE A 56 2.02 5.57 -1.37
CA ILE A 56 2.95 6.13 -2.36
C ILE A 56 4.03 5.09 -2.60
N VAL A 57 4.20 4.70 -3.86
CA VAL A 57 5.17 3.69 -4.25
C VAL A 57 6.14 4.22 -5.29
N ARG A 58 7.34 3.64 -5.31
CA ARG A 58 8.33 3.83 -6.38
C ARG A 58 8.60 2.49 -7.05
N ASP A 59 8.59 2.47 -8.39
CA ASP A 59 9.04 1.32 -9.16
C ASP A 59 10.56 1.16 -8.99
N THR A 60 10.99 0.02 -8.47
CA THR A 60 12.40 -0.31 -8.22
C THR A 60 13.07 -0.99 -9.41
N LEU A 61 12.32 -1.33 -10.47
CA LEU A 61 12.84 -1.80 -11.75
C LEU A 61 13.13 -0.63 -12.70
N ARG A 62 12.53 0.53 -12.45
CA ARG A 62 12.74 1.76 -13.20
C ARG A 62 13.47 2.78 -12.30
N PRO A 63 14.81 2.92 -12.40
CA PRO A 63 15.57 3.79 -11.50
C PRO A 63 15.13 5.25 -11.56
N ASP A 64 14.64 5.72 -12.71
CA ASP A 64 14.11 7.09 -12.90
C ASP A 64 12.58 7.19 -12.72
N GLY A 65 11.94 6.12 -12.23
CA GLY A 65 10.50 6.07 -12.01
C GLY A 65 10.08 7.04 -10.91
N GLN A 66 9.26 8.03 -11.26
CA GLN A 66 8.69 8.94 -10.26
C GLN A 66 7.72 8.20 -9.34
N PRO A 67 7.68 8.54 -8.05
CA PRO A 67 6.70 7.97 -7.13
C PRO A 67 5.27 8.30 -7.53
N TYR A 68 4.36 7.36 -7.31
CA TYR A 68 2.93 7.54 -7.59
C TYR A 68 2.05 6.89 -6.53
N ALA A 69 0.81 7.36 -6.42
CA ALA A 69 -0.17 6.85 -5.47
C ALA A 69 -0.89 5.60 -6.00
N VAL A 70 -1.08 4.62 -5.13
CA VAL A 70 -1.83 3.39 -5.38
C VAL A 70 -2.87 3.20 -4.27
N GLY A 71 -4.12 2.93 -4.67
CA GLY A 71 -5.22 2.60 -3.76
C GLY A 71 -5.80 1.20 -4.02
N SER A 72 -5.08 0.34 -4.74
CA SER A 72 -5.53 -1.01 -5.07
C SER A 72 -5.40 -1.93 -3.86
N VAL A 73 -6.47 -2.65 -3.55
CA VAL A 73 -6.54 -3.63 -2.44
C VAL A 73 -5.43 -4.69 -2.59
N TRP A 74 -4.83 -5.08 -1.48
CA TRP A 74 -3.86 -6.17 -1.42
C TRP A 74 -4.55 -7.50 -1.71
N THR A 75 -4.02 -8.25 -2.65
CA THR A 75 -4.60 -9.51 -3.13
C THR A 75 -3.59 -10.63 -3.08
N THR A 76 -4.02 -11.84 -3.41
CA THR A 76 -3.13 -13.00 -3.55
C THR A 76 -2.19 -12.89 -4.76
N SER A 77 -2.40 -11.93 -5.67
CA SER A 77 -1.48 -11.62 -6.76
C SER A 77 -0.32 -10.72 -6.33
N ASP A 78 -0.37 -10.17 -5.12
CA ASP A 78 0.69 -9.36 -4.55
C ASP A 78 1.59 -10.23 -3.65
N TYR A 79 2.90 -10.14 -3.85
CA TYR A 79 3.90 -10.87 -3.09
C TYR A 79 4.85 -9.92 -2.38
N LEU A 80 4.98 -10.08 -1.06
CA LEU A 80 5.91 -9.31 -0.25
C LEU A 80 7.33 -9.85 -0.43
N ILE A 81 8.22 -9.03 -0.99
CA ILE A 81 9.64 -9.37 -1.15
C ILE A 81 10.43 -9.02 0.11
N ARG A 82 10.15 -7.85 0.68
CA ARG A 82 10.81 -7.36 1.88
C ARG A 82 9.80 -6.67 2.78
N PRO A 83 9.67 -7.06 4.05
CA PRO A 83 8.82 -6.34 4.98
C PRO A 83 9.35 -4.92 5.21
N ALA A 84 8.47 -4.02 5.66
CA ALA A 84 8.91 -2.74 6.16
C ALA A 84 9.90 -2.96 7.30
N ARG A 85 10.97 -2.17 7.31
CA ARG A 85 11.92 -2.21 8.41
C ARG A 85 11.23 -1.58 9.63
N THR A 86 10.66 -2.40 10.50
CA THR A 86 10.25 -1.94 11.81
C THR A 86 11.50 -1.42 12.52
N ALA A 87 11.54 -0.14 12.86
CA ALA A 87 12.62 0.46 13.65
C ALA A 87 12.61 -0.02 15.12
N TYR A 88 12.09 -1.22 15.40
CA TYR A 88 12.03 -1.80 16.72
C TYR A 88 13.18 -2.80 16.87
N ALA A 89 14.33 -2.29 17.31
CA ALA A 89 15.23 -3.10 18.11
C ALA A 89 14.68 -3.06 19.55
N PRO A 90 14.32 -4.19 20.19
CA PRO A 90 14.17 -4.17 21.64
C PRO A 90 15.54 -3.79 22.21
N ALA A 91 15.57 -2.74 23.02
CA ALA A 91 16.73 -2.46 23.85
C ALA A 91 16.95 -3.68 24.75
N ALA A 92 18.13 -4.31 24.62
CA ALA A 92 18.58 -5.39 25.48
C ALA A 92 19.08 -4.85 26.81
#